data_AF-A0A3D5V7P7-F1
#
_entry.id   AF-A0A3D5V7P7-F1
#
_cell.length_a   1.000
_cell.length_b   1.000
_cell.length_c   1.000
_cell.angle_alpha   90.00
_cell.angle_beta   90.00
_cell.angle_gamma   90.00
#
_symmetry.space_group_name_H-M   'P 1'
#
loop_
_entity.id
_entity.type
_entity.pdbx_description
1 polymer ?
#
loop_
_entity_poly.entity_id
_entity_poly.type
_entity_poly.pdbx_seq_one_letter_code
_entity_poly.pdbx_strand_id
1 'polypeptide(L)'
;MVNIIGGSGFIVTKFCKSLHSKGIKFSIIDKAMSKTFPQLCKIADVRDFHGLMKTCDGSIIINRIKKFCSNSSFETHIVETGFIPPVSIYDGLIKTIEYEFINKHNGEVFYSE
;
A
#
# COMPACT_ATOMS: atom_id res chain seq x y z
N MET A 1 16.66 3.98 -15.38
CA MET A 1 16.53 3.15 -14.17
C MET A 1 15.12 3.33 -13.64
N VAL A 2 14.46 2.28 -13.14
CA VAL A 2 13.06 2.35 -12.66
C VAL A 2 13.05 2.45 -11.13
N ASN A 3 12.44 3.49 -10.56
CA ASN A 3 12.19 3.54 -9.12
C ASN A 3 10.79 2.99 -8.82
N ILE A 4 10.70 2.05 -7.87
CA ILE A 4 9.45 1.37 -7.53
C ILE A 4 9.05 1.73 -6.10
N ILE A 5 8.00 2.53 -5.97
CA ILE A 5 7.48 2.96 -4.67
C ILE A 5 6.51 1.91 -4.11
N GLY A 6 6.75 1.48 -2.87
CA GLY A 6 5.99 0.41 -2.22
C GLY A 6 6.45 -0.99 -2.62
N GLY A 7 7.73 -1.12 -3.00
CA GLY A 7 8.29 -2.34 -3.58
C GLY A 7 8.58 -3.48 -2.61
N SER A 8 8.48 -3.26 -1.30
CA SER A 8 8.76 -4.29 -0.28
C SER A 8 7.56 -5.20 0.02
N GLY A 9 6.41 -4.97 -0.62
CA GLY A 9 5.20 -5.79 -0.46
C GLY A 9 5.17 -7.05 -1.33
N PHE A 10 4.25 -7.98 -1.05
CA PHE A 10 4.12 -9.28 -1.73
C PHE A 10 4.02 -9.20 -3.26
N ILE A 11 3.05 -8.43 -3.79
CA ILE A 11 2.81 -8.32 -5.24
C ILE A 11 4.02 -7.71 -5.95
N VAL A 12 4.55 -6.62 -5.40
CA VAL A 12 5.64 -5.88 -6.04
C VAL A 12 6.94 -6.64 -5.97
N THR A 13 7.16 -7.43 -4.92
CA THR A 13 8.32 -8.32 -4.82
C THR A 13 8.38 -9.31 -5.99
N LYS A 14 7.23 -9.86 -6.43
CA LYS A 14 7.17 -10.74 -7.63
C LYS A 14 7.52 -9.98 -8.91
N PHE A 15 7.05 -8.75 -9.04
CA PHE A 15 7.39 -7.88 -10.17
C PHE A 15 8.89 -7.55 -10.20
N CYS A 16 9.48 -7.14 -9.07
CA CYS A 16 10.92 -6.90 -8.92
C CYS A 16 11.75 -8.14 -9.28
N LYS A 17 11.31 -9.35 -8.90
CA LYS A 17 11.96 -10.61 -9.32
C LYS A 17 11.96 -10.77 -10.85
N SER A 18 10.86 -10.44 -11.52
CA SER A 18 10.77 -10.51 -12.98
C SER A 18 11.66 -9.45 -13.67
N LEU A 19 11.73 -8.25 -13.12
CA LEU A 19 12.66 -7.22 -13.63
C LEU A 19 14.11 -7.66 -13.47
N HIS A 20 14.45 -8.21 -12.30
CA HIS A 20 15.78 -8.71 -11.99
C HIS A 20 16.17 -9.84 -12.95
N SER A 21 15.28 -10.82 -13.19
CA SER A 21 15.57 -11.92 -14.11
C SER A 21 15.74 -11.48 -15.57
N LYS A 22 15.16 -10.33 -15.93
CA LYS A 22 15.33 -9.70 -17.25
C LYS A 22 16.52 -8.72 -17.32
N GLY A 23 17.29 -8.58 -16.24
CA GLY A 23 18.42 -7.63 -16.17
C GLY A 23 18.01 -6.15 -16.22
N ILE A 24 16.73 -5.85 -15.97
CA ILE A 24 16.24 -4.47 -15.97
C ILE A 24 16.68 -3.82 -14.66
N LYS A 25 17.38 -2.67 -14.75
CA LYS A 25 17.85 -1.93 -13.57
C LYS A 25 16.69 -1.21 -12.87
N PHE A 26 16.45 -1.55 -11.61
CA PHE A 26 15.46 -0.91 -10.74
C PHE A 26 15.98 -0.68 -9.33
N SER A 27 15.30 0.20 -8.59
CA SER A 27 15.46 0.39 -7.15
C SER A 27 14.10 0.39 -6.46
N ILE A 28 14.02 -0.14 -5.26
CA ILE A 28 12.82 -0.10 -4.42
C ILE A 28 12.89 1.11 -3.50
N ILE A 29 11.78 1.82 -3.34
CA ILE A 29 11.61 2.90 -2.37
C ILE A 29 10.43 2.52 -1.48
N ASP A 30 10.67 2.30 -0.20
CA ASP A 30 9.64 1.86 0.73
C ASP A 30 9.95 2.34 2.16
N LYS A 31 8.92 2.43 3.00
CA LYS A 31 9.09 2.77 4.42
C LYS A 31 9.79 1.64 5.19
N ALA A 32 9.72 0.42 4.69
CA ALA A 32 10.30 -0.78 5.29
C ALA A 32 11.29 -1.45 4.35
N MET A 33 12.39 -1.95 4.91
CA MET A 33 13.43 -2.63 4.14
C MET A 33 12.87 -3.85 3.40
N SER A 34 13.21 -3.98 2.11
CA SER A 34 12.83 -5.16 1.34
C SER A 34 13.59 -6.37 1.85
N LYS A 35 12.87 -7.44 2.23
CA LYS A 35 13.50 -8.71 2.62
C LYS A 35 14.14 -9.44 1.42
N THR A 36 13.62 -9.22 0.22
CA THR A 36 14.07 -9.92 -0.99
C THR A 36 15.21 -9.21 -1.70
N PHE A 37 15.19 -7.87 -1.72
CA PHE A 37 16.25 -7.07 -2.33
C PHE A 37 16.73 -5.95 -1.39
N PRO A 38 17.31 -6.26 -0.21
CA PRO A 38 17.78 -5.25 0.73
C PRO A 38 18.75 -4.25 0.08
N GLN A 39 19.67 -4.74 -0.75
CA GLN A 39 20.71 -3.95 -1.42
C GLN A 39 20.16 -3.02 -2.52
N LEU A 40 18.94 -3.24 -3.00
CA LEU A 40 18.29 -2.39 -4.00
C LEU A 40 17.21 -1.49 -3.39
N CYS A 41 17.06 -1.52 -2.06
CA CYS A 41 16.01 -0.82 -1.34
C CYS A 41 16.56 0.47 -0.69
N LYS A 42 15.96 1.60 -1.03
CA LYS A 42 16.16 2.89 -0.35
C LYS A 42 14.98 3.12 0.61
N ILE A 43 15.26 3.44 1.87
CA ILE A 43 14.22 3.72 2.87
C ILE A 43 13.70 5.15 2.67
N ALA A 44 12.39 5.29 2.48
CA ALA A 44 11.72 6.59 2.46
C ALA A 44 10.23 6.44 2.79
N ASP A 45 9.65 7.44 3.48
CA ASP A 45 8.21 7.55 3.65
C ASP A 45 7.62 8.34 2.47
N VAL A 46 6.59 7.79 1.83
CA VAL A 46 5.87 8.46 0.73
C VAL A 46 5.11 9.70 1.18
N ARG A 47 4.87 9.86 2.49
CA ARG A 47 4.26 11.06 3.07
C ARG A 47 5.26 12.21 3.22
N ASP A 48 6.56 11.92 3.21
CA ASP A 48 7.61 12.94 3.18
C ASP A 48 7.95 13.26 1.71
N PHE A 49 7.30 14.30 1.18
CA PHE A 49 7.52 14.74 -0.19
C PHE A 49 8.99 15.08 -0.46
N HIS A 50 9.67 15.75 0.47
CA HIS A 50 11.03 16.20 0.25
C HIS A 50 12.03 15.03 0.28
N GLY A 51 11.86 14.11 1.24
CA GLY A 51 12.64 12.86 1.29
C GLY A 51 12.42 11.99 0.05
N LEU A 52 11.18 11.88 -0.42
CA LEU A 52 10.85 11.11 -1.62
C LEU A 52 11.52 11.70 -2.88
N MET A 53 11.45 13.02 -3.06
CA MET A 53 12.07 13.71 -4.20
C MET A 53 13.60 13.55 -4.24
N LYS A 54 14.27 13.43 -3.08
CA LYS A 54 15.72 13.14 -3.01
C LYS A 54 16.07 11.70 -3.38
N THR A 55 15.12 10.79 -3.22
CA THR A 55 15.34 9.34 -3.34
C THR A 55 15.05 8.83 -4.74
N CYS A 56 14.10 9.47 -5.43
CA CYS A 56 13.72 9.21 -6.82
C CYS A 56 14.67 9.92 -7.80
N ASP A 57 15.20 9.18 -8.77
CA ASP A 57 16.20 9.63 -9.73
C ASP A 57 15.92 9.09 -11.15
N GLY A 58 14.72 8.57 -11.40
CA GLY A 58 14.32 7.92 -12.65
C GLY A 58 12.81 7.77 -12.81
N SER A 59 12.40 6.89 -13.72
CA SER A 59 10.98 6.65 -14.00
C SER A 59 10.31 5.97 -12.82
N ILE A 60 9.23 6.55 -12.31
CA ILE A 60 8.57 6.12 -11.07
C ILE A 60 7.37 5.21 -11.37
N ILE A 61 7.31 4.05 -10.69
CA ILE A 61 6.14 3.17 -10.64
C ILE A 61 5.60 3.14 -9.20
N ILE A 62 4.33 3.49 -9.00
CA ILE A 62 3.68 3.56 -7.68
C ILE A 62 2.63 2.45 -7.54
N ASN A 63 2.82 1.50 -6.60
CA ASN A 63 1.90 0.37 -6.44
C ASN A 63 0.89 0.51 -5.27
N ARG A 64 0.93 1.59 -4.46
CA ARG A 64 -0.06 1.75 -3.35
C ARG A 64 -1.50 1.92 -3.83
N ILE A 65 -1.73 2.49 -5.01
CA ILE A 65 -3.08 2.60 -5.59
C ILE A 65 -3.64 1.21 -5.88
N LYS A 66 -2.81 0.29 -6.39
CA LYS A 66 -3.24 -1.09 -6.69
C LYS A 66 -3.58 -1.92 -5.46
N LYS A 67 -3.12 -1.58 -4.25
CA LYS A 67 -3.52 -2.28 -3.01
C LYS A 67 -4.85 -1.75 -2.46
N PHE A 68 -5.14 -0.48 -2.73
CA PHE A 68 -6.43 0.14 -2.44
C PHE A 68 -7.50 -0.35 -3.45
N CYS A 69 -7.09 -0.62 -4.69
CA CYS A 69 -7.93 -1.16 -5.76
C CYS A 69 -7.76 -2.67 -6.00
N SER A 70 -6.99 -3.38 -5.16
CA SER A 70 -6.95 -4.84 -5.26
C SER A 70 -8.22 -5.37 -4.62
N ASN A 71 -8.91 -6.26 -5.34
CA ASN A 71 -10.11 -6.98 -4.90
C ASN A 71 -9.79 -7.90 -3.69
N SER A 72 -9.33 -7.33 -2.59
CA SER A 72 -9.29 -7.97 -1.28
C SER A 72 -10.71 -7.98 -0.73
N SER A 73 -11.64 -8.54 -1.49
CA SER A 73 -13.06 -8.59 -1.17
C SER A 73 -13.41 -10.00 -0.72
N PHE A 74 -13.46 -10.18 0.61
CA PHE A 74 -14.54 -10.92 1.27
C PHE A 74 -14.86 -12.33 0.73
N GLU A 75 -13.93 -13.29 0.81
CA GLU A 75 -14.28 -14.74 0.80
C GLU A 75 -14.70 -15.23 2.20
N THR A 76 -15.10 -14.34 3.10
CA THR A 76 -15.77 -14.80 4.32
C THR A 76 -17.13 -15.32 3.88
N HIS A 77 -17.40 -16.62 4.10
CA HIS A 77 -18.70 -17.29 3.95
C HIS A 77 -19.77 -16.71 4.93
N ILE A 78 -19.74 -15.40 5.18
CA ILE A 78 -20.59 -14.68 6.12
C ILE A 78 -22.06 -14.67 5.67
N VAL A 79 -22.30 -14.89 4.39
CA VAL A 79 -23.65 -15.09 3.86
C VAL A 79 -24.24 -16.42 4.36
N GLU A 80 -23.41 -17.45 4.56
CA GLU A 80 -23.85 -18.77 5.04
C GLU A 80 -24.14 -18.78 6.54
N THR A 81 -23.67 -17.78 7.29
CA THR A 81 -23.90 -17.68 8.74
C THR A 81 -25.24 -17.03 9.09
N GLY A 82 -25.99 -16.55 8.10
CA GLY A 82 -27.23 -15.79 8.32
C GLY A 82 -26.99 -14.40 8.90
N PHE A 83 -25.75 -13.89 8.83
CA PHE A 83 -25.42 -12.55 9.28
C PHE A 83 -26.11 -11.51 8.40
N ILE A 84 -26.89 -10.63 9.04
CA ILE A 84 -27.53 -9.49 8.38
C ILE A 84 -26.71 -8.25 8.76
N PRO A 85 -26.00 -7.62 7.80
CA PRO A 85 -25.22 -6.44 8.11
C PRO A 85 -26.15 -5.28 8.52
N PRO A 86 -25.79 -4.51 9.56
CA PRO A 86 -26.63 -3.41 10.05
C PRO A 86 -26.69 -2.22 9.09
N VAL A 87 -25.71 -2.11 8.17
CA VAL A 87 -25.64 -1.10 7.11
C VAL A 87 -25.04 -1.73 5.85
N SER A 88 -25.34 -1.18 4.68
CA SER A 88 -24.70 -1.64 3.45
C SER A 88 -23.19 -1.34 3.47
N ILE A 89 -22.41 -2.11 2.70
CA ILE A 89 -20.97 -1.84 2.52
C ILE A 89 -20.75 -0.43 1.96
N TYR A 90 -21.60 0.00 1.04
CA TYR A 90 -21.54 1.34 0.44
C TYR A 90 -21.70 2.42 1.52
N ASP A 91 -22.76 2.33 2.33
CA ASP A 91 -23.01 3.31 3.40
C ASP A 91 -21.93 3.28 4.48
N GLY A 92 -21.42 2.08 4.80
CA GLY A 92 -20.30 1.91 5.73
C GLY A 92 -19.04 2.63 5.24
N LEU A 93 -18.68 2.44 3.96
CA LEU A 93 -17.52 3.11 3.36
C LEU A 93 -17.67 4.63 3.35
N ILE A 94 -18.85 5.15 2.97
CA ILE A 94 -19.12 6.59 2.97
C ILE A 94 -18.95 7.16 4.38
N LYS A 95 -19.58 6.54 5.39
CA LYS A 95 -19.47 6.99 6.79
C LYS A 95 -18.04 6.94 7.31
N THR A 96 -17.26 5.90 6.98
CA THR A 96 -15.85 5.80 7.36
C THR A 96 -15.01 6.91 6.71
N ILE A 97 -15.22 7.18 5.42
CA ILE A 97 -14.48 8.25 4.72
C ILE A 97 -14.79 9.61 5.35
N GLU A 98 -16.08 9.86 5.59
CA GLU A 98 -16.55 11.10 6.23
C GLU A 98 -15.95 11.28 7.62
N TYR A 99 -15.95 10.25 8.46
CA TYR A 99 -15.45 10.32 9.85
C TYR A 99 -13.92 10.42 9.94
N GLU A 100 -13.17 9.59 9.21
CA GLU A 100 -11.71 9.48 9.35
C GLU A 100 -10.97 10.60 8.59
N PHE A 101 -11.49 11.05 7.44
CA PHE A 101 -10.74 11.90 6.52
C PHE A 101 -11.33 13.30 6.32
N ILE A 102 -12.66 13.43 6.29
CA ILE A 102 -13.32 14.72 6.00
C ILE A 102 -13.56 15.50 7.29
N ASN A 103 -14.35 14.93 8.19
CA ASN A 103 -14.69 15.51 9.48
C ASN A 103 -13.73 14.97 10.53
N LYS A 104 -12.46 15.39 10.48
CA LYS A 104 -11.45 14.95 11.46
C LYS A 104 -11.93 15.19 12.88
N HIS A 105 -12.34 14.13 13.54
CA HIS A 105 -12.58 14.13 14.96
C HIS A 105 -11.24 13.97 15.67
N ASN A 106 -10.97 14.77 16.71
CA ASN A 106 -9.90 14.47 17.67
C ASN A 106 -10.34 13.26 18.51
N GLY A 107 -10.43 12.10 17.87
CA GLY A 107 -10.81 10.83 18.49
C GLY A 107 -9.66 10.22 19.29
N GLU A 108 -9.98 9.15 20.02
CA GLU A 108 -8.98 8.38 20.75
C GLU A 108 -7.93 7.82 19.80
N VAL A 109 -6.66 8.05 20.14
CA VAL A 109 -5.52 7.48 19.41
C VAL A 109 -5.38 6.03 19.87
N PHE A 110 -5.80 5.09 19.03
CA PHE A 110 -5.57 3.67 19.28
C PHE A 110 -4.12 3.32 18.94
N TYR A 111 -3.37 2.90 19.95
CA TYR A 111 -2.06 2.30 19.76
C TYR A 111 -2.26 0.81 19.48
N SER A 112 -1.83 0.34 18.32
CA SER A 112 -1.67 -1.09 18.08
C SER A 112 -0.37 -1.56 18.73
N GLU A 113 -0.44 -2.61 19.54
CA GLU A 113 0.75 -3.34 20.04
C GLU A 113 1.63 -3.86 18.90
#